data_AF-A0A5B0WK46-F1
#
_entry.id   AF-A0A5B0WK46-F1
#
_cell.length_a   1.000
_cell.length_b   1.000
_cell.length_c   1.000
_cell.angle_alpha   90.00
_cell.angle_beta   90.00
_cell.angle_gamma   90.00
#
_symmetry.space_group_name_H-M   'P 1'
#
loop_
_entity.id
_entity.type
_entity.pdbx_description
1 polymer ?
#
loop_
_entity_poly.entity_id
_entity_poly.type
_entity_poly.pdbx_seq_one_letter_code
_entity_poly.pdbx_strand_id
1 'polypeptide(L)'
;MAHLNTKVWLDEHLAELPYWQQDAFRQFTSMIADPEGKYPCIPGRQGFLSNHLRFGFVADPRSEESAIEVAQLLRQYGECSRDTGKYASLVLFFETPEDLAEGFSIEEYENLFWSILGRVSAVDTVPWPNEISTDPSHPSWEFCFDGHPYFAFCATPAHELRRSRHTPYFFIAFQPRWVFENINDSTAFGRNMKKQIRKKLADYDSVPAHPSLQWYGQEDSLEWKQYFLRDDESAPSKCPYTYMKNKFKAIGIKFHS
;
A
#
# COMPACT_ATOMS: atom_id res chain seq x y z
N MET A 1 -6.33 -19.68 6.83
CA MET A 1 -5.53 -19.48 5.60
C MET A 1 -6.08 -18.25 4.92
N ALA A 2 -5.23 -17.25 4.65
CA ALA A 2 -5.69 -16.01 4.05
C ALA A 2 -6.14 -16.25 2.60
N HIS A 3 -7.28 -15.67 2.22
CA HIS A 3 -7.89 -15.87 0.90
C HIS A 3 -7.90 -14.57 0.11
N LEU A 4 -7.42 -14.64 -1.14
CA LEU A 4 -7.44 -13.53 -2.07
C LEU A 4 -8.79 -13.42 -2.77
N ASN A 5 -9.44 -12.27 -2.69
CA ASN A 5 -10.79 -12.04 -3.19
C ASN A 5 -10.80 -11.08 -4.39
N THR A 6 -11.76 -11.26 -5.28
CA THR A 6 -12.10 -10.25 -6.30
C THR A 6 -13.16 -9.30 -5.76
N LYS A 7 -13.31 -8.11 -6.36
CA LYS A 7 -14.42 -7.21 -6.02
C LYS A 7 -15.76 -7.89 -6.26
N VAL A 8 -15.92 -8.54 -7.42
CA VAL A 8 -17.18 -9.23 -7.80
C VAL A 8 -17.56 -10.28 -6.76
N TRP A 9 -16.61 -11.10 -6.32
CA TRP A 9 -16.87 -12.09 -5.28
C TRP A 9 -17.28 -11.43 -3.96
N LEU A 10 -16.59 -10.36 -3.55
CA LEU A 10 -16.94 -9.63 -2.33
C LEU A 10 -18.32 -8.98 -2.41
N ASP A 11 -18.72 -8.42 -3.56
CA ASP A 11 -20.05 -7.84 -3.72
C ASP A 11 -21.17 -8.88 -3.51
N GLU A 12 -20.92 -10.14 -3.88
CA GLU A 12 -21.89 -11.25 -3.76
C GLU A 12 -21.88 -11.91 -2.37
N HIS A 13 -20.72 -12.05 -1.75
CA HIS A 13 -20.53 -12.86 -0.53
C HIS A 13 -20.22 -12.02 0.71
N LEU A 14 -20.29 -10.69 0.64
CA LEU A 14 -19.90 -9.81 1.76
C LEU A 14 -20.60 -10.18 3.07
N ALA A 15 -21.88 -10.55 3.01
CA ALA A 15 -22.69 -10.86 4.18
C ALA A 15 -22.22 -12.13 4.93
N GLU A 16 -21.41 -12.98 4.29
CA GLU A 16 -20.86 -14.21 4.85
C GLU A 16 -19.59 -13.96 5.68
N LEU A 17 -18.97 -12.78 5.52
CA LEU A 17 -17.74 -12.42 6.22
C LEU A 17 -18.02 -11.87 7.64
N PRO A 18 -17.04 -11.95 8.57
CA PRO A 18 -17.12 -11.24 9.84
C PRO A 18 -17.42 -9.75 9.67
N TYR A 19 -18.18 -9.18 10.62
CA TYR A 19 -18.70 -7.81 10.52
C TYR A 19 -17.63 -6.76 10.17
N TRP A 20 -16.47 -6.80 10.82
CA TRP A 20 -15.40 -5.83 10.58
C TRP A 20 -14.87 -5.88 9.14
N GLN A 21 -14.84 -7.06 8.50
CA GLN A 21 -14.42 -7.22 7.11
C GLN A 21 -15.44 -6.60 6.16
N GLN A 22 -16.73 -6.81 6.47
CA GLN A 22 -17.82 -6.18 5.73
C GLN A 22 -17.71 -4.66 5.78
N ASP A 23 -17.54 -4.12 6.99
CA ASP A 23 -17.47 -2.69 7.22
C ASP A 23 -16.21 -2.07 6.59
N ALA A 24 -15.04 -2.69 6.75
CA ALA A 24 -13.80 -2.25 6.10
C ALA A 24 -13.96 -2.14 4.57
N PHE A 25 -14.54 -3.15 3.93
CA PHE A 25 -14.78 -3.13 2.49
C PHE A 25 -15.84 -2.08 2.07
N ARG A 26 -16.91 -1.89 2.85
CA ARG A 26 -17.94 -0.85 2.60
C ARG A 26 -17.36 0.57 2.74
N GLN A 27 -16.53 0.80 3.75
CA GLN A 27 -15.88 2.10 3.95
C GLN A 27 -14.90 2.40 2.82
N PHE A 28 -14.08 1.41 2.43
CA PHE A 28 -13.20 1.54 1.28
C PHE A 28 -13.97 1.81 -0.02
N THR A 29 -15.06 1.06 -0.26
CA THR A 29 -15.93 1.24 -1.44
C THR A 29 -16.54 2.63 -1.48
N SER A 30 -17.06 3.12 -0.36
CA SER A 30 -17.65 4.46 -0.26
C SER A 30 -16.63 5.56 -0.55
N MET A 31 -15.38 5.38 -0.11
CA MET A 31 -14.28 6.28 -0.42
C MET A 31 -13.89 6.21 -1.91
N ILE A 32 -13.51 5.04 -2.41
CA ILE A 32 -12.88 4.90 -3.73
C ILE A 32 -13.89 5.05 -4.88
N ALA A 33 -15.12 4.59 -4.68
CA ALA A 33 -16.20 4.58 -5.66
C ALA A 33 -17.24 5.69 -5.40
N ASP A 34 -16.90 6.71 -4.60
CA ASP A 34 -17.71 7.90 -4.35
C ASP A 34 -18.41 8.39 -5.65
N PRO A 35 -19.75 8.57 -5.67
CA PRO A 35 -20.48 8.95 -6.89
C PRO A 35 -20.01 10.25 -7.53
N GLU A 36 -19.53 11.21 -6.72
CA GLU A 36 -19.02 12.49 -7.21
C GLU A 36 -17.60 12.38 -7.80
N GLY A 37 -16.96 11.21 -7.64
CA GLY A 37 -15.63 10.93 -8.16
C GLY A 37 -14.56 11.81 -7.53
N LYS A 38 -14.74 12.22 -6.27
CA LYS A 38 -13.83 13.12 -5.56
C LYS A 38 -12.51 12.47 -5.17
N TYR A 39 -12.51 11.15 -4.92
CA TYR A 39 -11.29 10.45 -4.52
C TYR A 39 -10.14 10.66 -5.52
N PRO A 40 -8.94 11.07 -5.05
CA PRO A 40 -7.89 11.58 -5.92
C PRO A 40 -7.16 10.53 -6.77
N CYS A 41 -7.13 9.27 -6.32
CA CYS A 41 -6.42 8.21 -7.05
C CYS A 41 -7.24 7.70 -8.24
N ILE A 42 -7.00 8.29 -9.41
CA ILE A 42 -7.67 7.92 -10.67
C ILE A 42 -7.41 6.44 -11.03
N PRO A 43 -6.16 5.92 -11.02
CA PRO A 43 -5.91 4.50 -11.29
C PRO A 43 -6.61 3.57 -10.30
N GLY A 44 -6.57 3.89 -9.01
CA GLY A 44 -7.21 3.10 -7.96
C GLY A 44 -8.73 3.01 -8.17
N ARG A 45 -9.39 4.14 -8.42
CA ARG A 45 -10.82 4.17 -8.74
C ARG A 45 -11.15 3.36 -9.99
N GLN A 46 -10.41 3.55 -11.08
CA GLN A 46 -10.66 2.82 -12.32
C GLN A 46 -10.42 1.32 -12.14
N GLY A 47 -9.35 0.94 -11.44
CA GLY A 47 -9.09 -0.45 -11.10
C GLY A 47 -10.21 -1.07 -10.27
N PHE A 48 -10.73 -0.35 -9.29
CA PHE A 48 -11.87 -0.81 -8.48
C PHE A 48 -13.10 -1.05 -9.35
N LEU A 49 -13.52 -0.05 -10.13
CA LEU A 49 -14.71 -0.13 -10.98
C LEU A 49 -14.60 -1.20 -12.08
N SER A 50 -13.38 -1.52 -12.53
CA SER A 50 -13.11 -2.54 -13.55
C SER A 50 -12.72 -3.92 -12.98
N ASN A 51 -12.87 -4.16 -11.67
CA ASN A 51 -12.50 -5.43 -11.03
C ASN A 51 -11.02 -5.84 -11.19
N HIS A 52 -10.12 -4.85 -11.37
CA HIS A 52 -8.67 -5.07 -11.44
C HIS A 52 -8.04 -5.24 -10.05
N LEU A 53 -8.73 -4.79 -8.99
CA LEU A 53 -8.23 -4.94 -7.62
C LEU A 53 -8.42 -6.37 -7.10
N ARG A 54 -7.53 -6.78 -6.23
CA ARG A 54 -7.67 -7.96 -5.37
C ARG A 54 -7.65 -7.52 -3.91
N PHE A 55 -8.34 -8.27 -3.06
CA PHE A 55 -8.56 -7.90 -1.68
C PHE A 55 -8.20 -9.04 -0.74
N GLY A 56 -7.62 -8.72 0.39
CA GLY A 56 -7.41 -9.65 1.49
C GLY A 56 -7.76 -9.01 2.82
N PHE A 57 -8.14 -9.86 3.77
CA PHE A 57 -8.34 -9.48 5.15
C PHE A 57 -7.26 -10.15 5.98
N VAL A 58 -6.63 -9.36 6.84
CA VAL A 58 -5.49 -9.75 7.65
C VAL A 58 -5.83 -9.51 9.11
N ALA A 59 -5.39 -10.40 9.99
CA ALA A 59 -5.49 -10.25 11.44
C ALA A 59 -4.85 -8.95 11.94
N ASP A 60 -4.98 -8.70 13.24
CA ASP A 60 -4.39 -7.53 13.91
C ASP A 60 -2.92 -7.32 13.44
N PRO A 61 -2.59 -6.12 12.91
CA PRO A 61 -1.28 -5.84 12.32
C PRO A 61 -0.13 -5.94 13.32
N ARG A 62 -0.40 -6.00 14.62
CA ARG A 62 0.58 -6.19 15.70
C ARG A 62 0.92 -7.67 15.93
N SER A 63 0.08 -8.59 15.46
CA SER A 63 0.25 -10.04 15.63
C SER A 63 1.30 -10.61 14.66
N GLU A 64 2.00 -11.69 15.05
CA GLU A 64 2.94 -12.38 14.14
C GLU A 64 2.24 -13.04 12.95
N GLU A 65 0.98 -13.45 13.12
CA GLU A 65 0.16 -14.06 12.07
C GLU A 65 -0.04 -13.11 10.88
N SER A 66 -0.18 -11.81 11.14
CA SER A 66 -0.42 -10.81 10.09
C SER A 66 0.65 -10.84 8.99
N ALA A 67 1.92 -11.06 9.35
CA ALA A 67 3.01 -11.12 8.37
C ALA A 67 2.91 -12.37 7.48
N ILE A 68 2.49 -13.51 8.05
CA ILE A 68 2.29 -14.76 7.32
C ILE A 68 1.11 -14.64 6.36
N GLU A 69 0.02 -14.02 6.79
CA GLU A 69 -1.16 -13.79 5.95
C GLU A 69 -0.86 -12.83 4.80
N VAL A 70 -0.16 -11.71 5.06
CA VAL A 70 0.30 -10.79 4.01
C VAL A 70 1.20 -11.50 3.00
N ALA A 71 2.15 -12.31 3.47
CA ALA A 71 3.02 -13.12 2.62
C ALA A 71 2.23 -14.14 1.76
N GLN A 72 1.21 -14.79 2.32
CA GLN A 72 0.32 -15.69 1.57
C GLN A 72 -0.48 -14.94 0.49
N LEU A 73 -1.02 -13.77 0.82
CA LEU A 73 -1.82 -12.96 -0.09
C LEU A 73 -0.97 -12.35 -1.21
N LEU A 74 0.26 -11.92 -0.92
CA LEU A 74 1.19 -11.44 -1.94
C LEU A 74 1.60 -12.55 -2.92
N ARG A 75 1.85 -13.79 -2.44
CA ARG A 75 2.10 -14.94 -3.34
C ARG A 75 0.91 -15.21 -4.26
N GLN A 76 -0.30 -15.36 -3.71
CA GLN A 76 -1.53 -15.54 -4.49
C GLN A 76 -1.74 -14.38 -5.49
N TYR A 77 -1.43 -13.16 -5.08
CA TYR A 77 -1.55 -12.00 -5.94
C TYR A 77 -0.50 -12.00 -7.06
N GLY A 78 0.75 -12.37 -6.78
CA GLY A 78 1.82 -12.53 -7.76
C GLY A 78 1.39 -13.41 -8.93
N GLU A 79 0.78 -14.56 -8.61
CA GLU A 79 0.28 -15.55 -9.59
C GLU A 79 -0.76 -15.00 -10.56
N CYS A 80 -1.63 -14.07 -10.13
CA CYS A 80 -2.74 -13.58 -10.95
C CYS A 80 -2.64 -12.10 -11.35
N SER A 81 -1.70 -11.33 -10.79
CA SER A 81 -1.67 -9.86 -10.89
C SER A 81 -1.71 -9.34 -12.33
N ARG A 82 -0.99 -10.00 -13.25
CA ARG A 82 -0.91 -9.62 -14.67
C ARG A 82 -2.23 -9.84 -15.44
N ASP A 83 -3.09 -10.73 -14.95
CA ASP A 83 -4.38 -11.04 -15.56
C ASP A 83 -5.51 -10.16 -15.01
N THR A 84 -5.24 -9.35 -13.98
CA THR A 84 -6.26 -8.50 -13.35
C THR A 84 -6.54 -7.22 -14.14
N GLY A 85 -5.57 -6.73 -14.94
CA GLY A 85 -5.72 -5.55 -15.80
C GLY A 85 -4.71 -4.44 -15.53
N LYS A 86 -4.80 -3.36 -16.32
CA LYS A 86 -3.82 -2.25 -16.36
C LYS A 86 -3.66 -1.44 -15.06
N TYR A 87 -4.60 -1.57 -14.12
CA TYR A 87 -4.59 -0.87 -12.83
C TYR A 87 -4.57 -1.89 -11.68
N ALA A 88 -3.86 -3.00 -11.88
CA ALA A 88 -3.71 -4.05 -10.89
C ALA A 88 -3.25 -3.47 -9.55
N SER A 89 -3.97 -3.81 -8.47
CA SER A 89 -3.58 -3.46 -7.12
C SER A 89 -4.12 -4.50 -6.15
N LEU A 90 -3.33 -4.85 -5.14
CA LEU A 90 -3.77 -5.64 -4.00
C LEU A 90 -4.09 -4.68 -2.86
N VAL A 91 -5.25 -4.80 -2.22
CA VAL A 91 -5.63 -4.03 -1.03
C VAL A 91 -5.82 -5.00 0.14
N LEU A 92 -5.02 -4.83 1.18
CA LEU A 92 -5.07 -5.65 2.38
C LEU A 92 -5.64 -4.83 3.54
N PHE A 93 -6.81 -5.21 4.02
CA PHE A 93 -7.42 -4.62 5.21
C PHE A 93 -6.91 -5.37 6.44
N PHE A 94 -6.46 -4.62 7.43
CA PHE A 94 -6.04 -5.18 8.71
C PHE A 94 -7.17 -5.00 9.72
N GLU A 95 -7.40 -6.04 10.52
CA GLU A 95 -8.26 -5.90 11.69
C GLU A 95 -7.74 -4.73 12.55
N THR A 96 -8.61 -3.76 12.81
CA THR A 96 -8.25 -2.52 13.48
C THR A 96 -9.11 -2.39 14.73
N PRO A 97 -8.72 -3.02 15.85
CA PRO A 97 -9.45 -2.89 17.11
C PRO A 97 -9.47 -1.44 17.60
N GLU A 98 -10.42 -1.09 18.48
CA GLU A 98 -10.64 0.27 18.96
C GLU A 98 -9.38 0.92 19.57
N ASP A 99 -8.60 0.14 20.33
CA ASP A 99 -7.34 0.63 20.92
C ASP A 99 -6.28 0.97 19.87
N LEU A 100 -6.32 0.33 18.71
CA LEU A 100 -5.49 0.68 17.56
C LEU A 100 -6.10 1.87 16.79
N ALA A 101 -7.41 1.84 16.53
CA ALA A 101 -8.11 2.87 15.76
C ALA A 101 -8.00 4.27 16.39
N GLU A 102 -8.16 4.34 17.71
CA GLU A 102 -8.20 5.61 18.45
C GLU A 102 -6.92 5.90 19.25
N GLY A 103 -6.13 4.86 19.55
CA GLY A 103 -4.96 4.98 20.42
C GLY A 103 -3.64 5.24 19.71
N PHE A 104 -3.55 5.00 18.40
CA PHE A 104 -2.30 5.18 17.66
C PHE A 104 -2.21 6.54 16.97
N SER A 105 -1.06 7.19 17.18
CA SER A 105 -0.61 8.35 16.40
C SER A 105 -0.22 7.97 14.96
N ILE A 106 -0.08 8.98 14.10
CA ILE A 106 0.40 8.79 12.72
C ILE A 106 1.78 8.12 12.69
N GLU A 107 2.69 8.51 13.59
CA GLU A 107 4.04 7.92 13.69
C GLU A 107 4.03 6.47 14.16
N GLU A 108 3.10 6.10 15.03
CA GLU A 108 2.93 4.70 15.45
C GLU A 108 2.39 3.85 14.30
N TYR A 109 1.44 4.37 13.52
CA TYR A 109 1.01 3.72 12.28
C TYR A 109 2.14 3.62 11.24
N GLU A 110 3.00 4.64 11.13
CA GLU A 110 4.17 4.59 10.24
C GLU A 110 5.12 3.47 10.68
N ASN A 111 5.44 3.38 11.97
CA ASN A 111 6.26 2.31 12.51
C ASN A 111 5.61 0.93 12.29
N LEU A 112 4.30 0.82 12.46
CA LEU A 112 3.54 -0.41 12.23
C LEU A 112 3.57 -0.83 10.76
N PHE A 113 3.37 0.11 9.83
CA PHE A 113 3.49 -0.11 8.39
C PHE A 113 4.86 -0.69 8.02
N TRP A 114 5.94 -0.04 8.47
CA TRP A 114 7.29 -0.51 8.18
C TRP A 114 7.63 -1.83 8.87
N SER A 115 7.08 -2.07 10.07
CA SER A 115 7.21 -3.34 10.79
C SER A 115 6.58 -4.48 10.00
N ILE A 116 5.41 -4.27 9.40
CA ILE A 116 4.76 -5.27 8.53
C ILE A 116 5.64 -5.57 7.33
N LEU A 117 6.09 -4.57 6.58
CA LEU A 117 6.96 -4.80 5.42
C LEU A 117 8.23 -5.55 5.81
N GLY A 118 8.87 -5.18 6.92
CA GLY A 118 10.07 -5.87 7.40
C GLY A 118 9.82 -7.33 7.82
N ARG A 119 8.70 -7.62 8.49
CA ARG A 119 8.33 -9.01 8.87
C ARG A 119 7.94 -9.85 7.66
N VAL A 120 7.26 -9.26 6.68
CA VAL A 120 6.91 -9.93 5.42
C VAL A 120 8.18 -10.30 4.64
N SER A 121 9.14 -9.39 4.52
CA SER A 121 10.43 -9.69 3.89
C SER A 121 11.26 -10.73 4.67
N ALA A 122 11.06 -10.86 5.98
CA ALA A 122 11.74 -11.86 6.80
C ALA A 122 11.25 -13.30 6.54
N VAL A 123 10.03 -13.45 6.02
CA VAL A 123 9.43 -14.75 5.69
C VAL A 123 9.38 -15.01 4.18
N ASP A 124 9.96 -14.13 3.38
CA ASP A 124 10.14 -14.34 1.95
C ASP A 124 11.20 -15.43 1.72
N THR A 125 10.88 -16.37 0.85
CA THR A 125 11.75 -17.48 0.48
C THR A 125 12.40 -17.29 -0.89
N VAL A 126 11.95 -16.30 -1.66
CA VAL A 126 12.48 -15.98 -2.97
C VAL A 126 13.59 -14.93 -2.82
N PRO A 127 14.73 -15.08 -3.52
CA PRO A 127 15.78 -14.07 -3.52
C PRO A 127 15.30 -12.70 -3.98
N TRP A 128 15.96 -11.66 -3.47
CA TRP A 128 15.70 -10.29 -3.92
C TRP A 128 16.05 -10.15 -5.41
N PRO A 129 15.24 -9.44 -6.23
CA PRO A 129 15.54 -9.30 -7.66
C PRO A 129 16.87 -8.58 -7.91
N ASN A 130 17.72 -9.14 -8.78
CA ASN A 130 19.07 -8.62 -9.03
C ASN A 130 19.09 -7.20 -9.61
N GLU A 131 18.03 -6.82 -10.33
CA GLU A 131 17.85 -5.50 -10.94
C GLU A 131 17.38 -4.42 -9.95
N ILE A 132 16.94 -4.82 -8.75
CA ILE A 132 16.47 -3.90 -7.71
C ILE A 132 17.54 -3.82 -6.62
N SER A 133 17.96 -2.60 -6.27
CA SER A 133 18.94 -2.42 -5.20
C SER A 133 18.38 -2.93 -3.87
N THR A 134 19.22 -3.57 -3.05
CA THR A 134 18.88 -3.87 -1.64
C THR A 134 19.12 -2.70 -0.68
N ASP A 135 19.75 -1.63 -1.16
CA ASP A 135 20.04 -0.41 -0.40
C ASP A 135 18.91 0.62 -0.61
N PRO A 136 18.10 0.94 0.41
CA PRO A 136 17.04 1.94 0.30
C PRO A 136 17.51 3.36 0.02
N SER A 137 18.81 3.65 0.08
CA SER A 137 19.36 4.94 -0.37
C SER A 137 19.52 5.03 -1.90
N HIS A 138 19.41 3.91 -2.60
CA HIS A 138 19.50 3.84 -4.05
C HIS A 138 18.15 4.12 -4.72
N PRO A 139 18.07 4.96 -5.78
CA PRO A 139 16.81 5.30 -6.45
C PRO A 139 16.05 4.12 -7.05
N SER A 140 16.74 3.02 -7.37
CA SER A 140 16.07 1.81 -7.87
C SER A 140 15.43 0.94 -6.79
N TRP A 141 15.66 1.23 -5.50
CA TRP A 141 15.10 0.43 -4.41
C TRP A 141 13.58 0.54 -4.37
N GLU A 142 12.93 -0.60 -4.27
CA GLU A 142 11.51 -0.75 -3.97
C GLU A 142 11.33 -1.93 -3.03
N PHE A 143 10.20 -2.00 -2.32
CA PHE A 143 9.87 -3.19 -1.56
C PHE A 143 9.65 -4.37 -2.52
N CYS A 144 10.39 -5.46 -2.32
CA CYS A 144 10.22 -6.69 -3.07
C CYS A 144 9.70 -7.81 -2.17
N PHE A 145 8.83 -8.63 -2.75
CA PHE A 145 8.38 -9.89 -2.16
C PHE A 145 8.12 -10.91 -3.28
N ASP A 146 8.49 -12.17 -3.07
CA ASP A 146 8.28 -13.27 -4.04
C ASP A 146 8.89 -12.96 -5.42
N GLY A 147 10.04 -12.27 -5.43
CA GLY A 147 10.72 -11.83 -6.66
C GLY A 147 10.04 -10.68 -7.41
N HIS A 148 9.03 -10.04 -6.81
CA HIS A 148 8.28 -8.95 -7.44
C HIS A 148 8.47 -7.61 -6.70
N PRO A 149 8.83 -6.51 -7.40
CA PRO A 149 8.84 -5.17 -6.83
C PRO A 149 7.43 -4.57 -6.76
N TYR A 150 7.11 -3.95 -5.62
CA TYR A 150 5.84 -3.30 -5.35
C TYR A 150 6.04 -1.88 -4.85
N PHE A 151 5.24 -0.96 -5.37
CA PHE A 151 4.92 0.27 -4.67
C PHE A 151 3.88 -0.05 -3.60
N ALA A 152 4.20 0.22 -2.34
CA ALA A 152 3.30 0.01 -1.22
C ALA A 152 2.83 1.36 -0.68
N PHE A 153 1.56 1.48 -0.33
CA PHE A 153 1.09 2.62 0.44
C PHE A 153 0.01 2.24 1.43
N CYS A 154 -0.27 3.07 2.43
CA CYS A 154 -1.36 2.83 3.36
C CYS A 154 -2.35 3.99 3.51
N ALA A 155 -3.48 3.67 4.13
CA ALA A 155 -4.36 4.62 4.78
C ALA A 155 -4.60 4.17 6.23
N THR A 156 -4.81 5.12 7.13
CA THR A 156 -4.92 4.85 8.57
C THR A 156 -6.04 5.69 9.18
N PRO A 157 -6.60 5.27 10.33
CA PRO A 157 -7.54 6.08 11.12
C PRO A 157 -6.94 7.42 11.56
N ALA A 158 -5.63 7.45 11.84
CA ALA A 158 -4.93 8.61 12.39
C ALA A 158 -4.70 9.77 11.39
N HIS A 159 -4.88 9.56 10.08
CA HIS A 159 -4.81 10.68 9.13
C HIS A 159 -6.07 11.52 9.23
N GLU A 160 -5.96 12.82 9.49
CA GLU A 160 -7.11 13.72 9.58
C GLU A 160 -7.07 14.78 8.46
N LEU A 161 -5.87 15.30 8.17
CA LEU A 161 -5.68 16.38 7.20
C LEU A 161 -5.51 15.84 5.78
N ARG A 162 -4.74 14.76 5.60
CA ARG A 162 -4.62 14.04 4.34
C ARG A 162 -5.73 13.01 4.25
N ARG A 163 -6.94 13.50 4.00
CA ARG A 163 -8.15 12.68 3.83
C ARG A 163 -7.97 11.57 2.79
N SER A 164 -7.10 11.76 1.79
CA SER A 164 -6.73 10.75 0.78
C SER A 164 -6.05 9.51 1.35
N ARG A 165 -5.54 9.61 2.59
CA ARG A 165 -4.91 8.58 3.42
C ARG A 165 -5.72 8.21 4.66
N HIS A 166 -6.95 8.73 4.79
CA HIS A 166 -7.83 8.43 5.91
C HIS A 166 -8.80 7.29 5.58
N THR A 167 -8.85 6.29 6.44
CA THR A 167 -9.93 5.30 6.50
C THR A 167 -10.12 4.81 7.95
N PRO A 168 -11.33 4.41 8.36
CA PRO A 168 -11.56 3.86 9.71
C PRO A 168 -10.82 2.56 10.01
N TYR A 169 -10.30 1.89 8.98
CA TYR A 169 -9.47 0.69 9.09
C TYR A 169 -8.08 0.97 8.51
N PHE A 170 -7.06 0.39 9.12
CA PHE A 170 -5.73 0.38 8.53
C PHE A 170 -5.72 -0.55 7.31
N PHE A 171 -5.28 -0.04 6.16
CA PHE A 171 -5.04 -0.88 4.98
C PHE A 171 -3.71 -0.57 4.34
N ILE A 172 -3.14 -1.59 3.68
CA ILE A 172 -1.98 -1.43 2.80
C ILE A 172 -2.38 -1.85 1.38
N ALA A 173 -2.11 -1.00 0.41
CA ALA A 173 -2.22 -1.32 -1.00
C ALA A 173 -0.85 -1.59 -1.62
N PHE A 174 -0.72 -2.68 -2.37
CA PHE A 174 0.46 -3.06 -3.12
C PHE A 174 0.20 -3.00 -4.61
N GLN A 175 1.02 -2.24 -5.32
CA GLN A 175 0.91 -2.04 -6.77
C GLN A 175 2.18 -2.58 -7.41
N PRO A 176 2.10 -3.60 -8.28
CA PRO A 176 3.28 -4.11 -8.97
C PRO A 176 3.95 -3.00 -9.78
N ARG A 177 5.29 -2.93 -9.77
CA ARG A 177 6.07 -1.90 -10.47
C ARG A 177 5.67 -1.71 -11.93
N TRP A 178 5.34 -2.80 -12.63
CA TRP A 178 4.96 -2.78 -14.05
C TRP A 178 3.68 -1.97 -14.33
N VAL A 179 2.82 -1.72 -13.34
CA VAL A 179 1.62 -0.85 -13.49
C VAL A 179 2.02 0.59 -13.83
N PHE A 180 3.20 1.03 -13.41
CA PHE A 180 3.68 2.41 -13.63
C PHE A 180 4.46 2.61 -14.94
N GLU A 181 4.75 1.54 -15.70
CA GLU A 181 5.46 1.64 -16.99
C GLU A 181 4.75 2.53 -18.01
N ASN A 182 3.42 2.63 -17.93
CA ASN A 182 2.61 3.51 -18.77
C ASN A 182 2.10 4.76 -18.03
N ILE A 183 2.41 4.90 -16.74
CA ILE A 183 1.94 5.98 -15.86
C ILE A 183 3.16 6.72 -15.29
N ASN A 184 4.04 7.17 -16.18
CA ASN A 184 5.24 7.92 -15.83
C ASN A 184 5.41 9.19 -16.71
N ASP A 185 6.39 10.02 -16.36
CA ASP A 185 6.60 11.34 -16.98
C ASP A 185 7.06 11.26 -18.45
N SER A 186 7.52 10.09 -18.93
CA SER A 186 7.90 9.91 -20.34
C SER A 186 6.68 9.94 -21.28
N THR A 187 5.48 9.59 -20.79
CA THR A 187 4.27 9.50 -21.61
C THR A 187 3.37 10.73 -21.45
N ALA A 188 2.71 11.16 -22.54
CA ALA A 188 1.72 12.24 -22.46
C ALA A 188 0.54 11.87 -21.55
N PHE A 189 0.16 10.58 -21.56
CA PHE A 189 -0.87 10.02 -20.69
C PHE A 189 -0.50 10.17 -19.20
N GLY A 190 0.71 9.75 -18.82
CA GLY A 190 1.21 9.88 -17.44
C GLY A 190 1.29 11.33 -16.98
N ARG A 191 1.82 12.25 -17.81
CA ARG A 191 1.87 13.69 -17.45
C ARG A 191 0.49 14.31 -17.24
N ASN A 192 -0.49 13.97 -18.08
CA ASN A 192 -1.87 14.44 -17.89
C ASN A 192 -2.48 13.84 -16.60
N MET A 193 -2.25 12.54 -16.36
CA MET A 193 -2.72 11.88 -15.15
C MET A 193 -2.13 12.50 -13.88
N LYS A 194 -0.83 12.78 -13.86
CA LYS A 194 -0.13 13.50 -12.78
C LYS A 194 -0.82 14.83 -12.48
N LYS A 195 -1.09 15.64 -13.50
CA LYS A 195 -1.77 16.94 -13.35
C LYS A 195 -3.16 16.79 -12.74
N GLN A 196 -3.93 15.81 -13.20
CA GLN A 196 -5.29 15.57 -12.68
C GLN A 196 -5.28 15.07 -11.24
N ILE A 197 -4.39 14.13 -10.90
CA ILE A 197 -4.25 13.62 -9.52
C ILE A 197 -3.84 14.77 -8.58
N ARG A 198 -2.87 15.60 -8.97
CA ARG A 198 -2.45 16.77 -8.15
C ARG A 198 -3.58 17.75 -7.91
N LYS A 199 -4.39 18.03 -8.93
CA LYS A 199 -5.57 18.87 -8.78
C LYS A 199 -6.57 18.24 -7.80
N LYS A 200 -6.90 16.96 -7.97
CA LYS A 200 -7.83 16.27 -7.07
C LYS A 200 -7.33 16.21 -5.62
N LEU A 201 -6.03 16.01 -5.40
CA LEU A 201 -5.45 16.03 -4.06
C LEU A 201 -5.65 17.40 -3.40
N ALA A 202 -5.38 18.49 -4.13
CA ALA A 202 -5.58 19.85 -3.62
C ALA A 202 -7.06 20.17 -3.30
N ASP A 203 -8.00 19.55 -4.02
CA ASP A 203 -9.44 19.70 -3.78
C ASP A 203 -9.96 18.78 -2.66
N TYR A 204 -9.26 17.67 -2.38
CA TYR A 204 -9.73 16.59 -1.48
C TYR A 204 -9.11 16.66 -0.08
N ASP A 205 -7.80 16.92 0.00
CA ASP A 205 -7.05 17.02 1.25
C ASP A 205 -7.15 18.45 1.82
N SER A 206 -7.07 18.55 3.15
CA SER A 206 -7.07 19.83 3.86
C SER A 206 -5.69 20.48 3.93
N VAL A 207 -4.68 19.85 3.33
CA VAL A 207 -3.28 20.28 3.32
C VAL A 207 -2.68 20.16 1.91
N PRO A 208 -1.61 20.92 1.59
CA PRO A 208 -0.92 20.80 0.32
C PRO A 208 -0.38 19.39 0.07
N ALA A 209 -0.14 19.04 -1.20
CA ALA A 209 0.51 17.78 -1.54
C ALA A 209 1.86 17.64 -0.82
N HIS A 210 2.08 16.48 -0.18
CA HIS A 210 3.31 16.20 0.57
C HIS A 210 4.57 16.38 -0.31
N PRO A 211 5.67 16.99 0.18
CA PRO A 211 6.89 17.19 -0.61
C PRO A 211 7.51 15.89 -1.14
N SER A 212 7.46 14.81 -0.34
CA SER A 212 7.90 13.48 -0.78
C SER A 212 7.06 12.87 -1.90
N LEU A 213 5.83 13.33 -2.13
CA LEU A 213 5.02 12.82 -3.24
C LEU A 213 5.68 13.30 -4.54
N GLN A 214 6.39 12.40 -5.20
CA GLN A 214 7.05 12.59 -6.48
C GLN A 214 6.24 11.88 -7.57
N TRP A 215 6.81 11.75 -8.77
CA TRP A 215 6.20 10.94 -9.82
C TRP A 215 7.14 9.82 -10.18
N TYR A 216 6.57 8.67 -10.50
CA TYR A 216 7.35 7.47 -10.72
C TYR A 216 8.38 7.67 -11.84
N GLY A 217 9.63 7.28 -11.54
CA GLY A 217 10.76 7.37 -12.46
C GLY A 217 11.39 8.77 -12.57
N GLN A 218 11.09 9.69 -11.66
CA GLN A 218 11.81 10.96 -11.56
C GLN A 218 13.26 10.71 -11.11
N GLU A 219 14.23 11.42 -11.71
CA GLU A 219 15.63 11.32 -11.29
C GLU A 219 15.77 11.65 -9.80
N ASP A 220 16.57 10.85 -9.09
CA ASP A 220 16.83 10.92 -7.65
C ASP A 220 15.62 10.70 -6.72
N SER A 221 14.48 10.22 -7.24
CA SER A 221 13.35 9.87 -6.37
C SER A 221 13.61 8.60 -5.58
N LEU A 222 13.38 8.69 -4.27
CA LEU A 222 13.37 7.52 -3.39
C LEU A 222 11.92 7.09 -3.15
N GLU A 223 11.46 6.09 -3.88
CA GLU A 223 10.05 5.66 -3.90
C GLU A 223 9.49 5.38 -2.50
N TRP A 224 10.32 4.83 -1.61
CA TRP A 224 9.94 4.51 -0.24
C TRP A 224 9.47 5.73 0.58
N LYS A 225 9.90 6.95 0.23
CA LYS A 225 9.43 8.19 0.88
C LYS A 225 7.96 8.48 0.60
N GLN A 226 7.37 7.81 -0.39
CA GLN A 226 5.97 7.95 -0.78
C GLN A 226 5.07 6.87 -0.16
N TYR A 227 5.67 5.84 0.45
CA TYR A 227 4.93 4.70 0.96
C TYR A 227 4.07 5.08 2.16
N PHE A 228 4.60 5.94 3.03
CA PHE A 228 3.87 6.53 4.15
C PHE A 228 4.03 8.05 4.08
N LEU A 229 2.90 8.78 4.06
CA LEU A 229 2.89 10.25 4.00
C LEU A 229 2.12 10.77 5.21
N ARG A 230 2.83 11.31 6.20
CA ARG A 230 2.23 11.92 7.40
C ARG A 230 1.39 13.13 7.03
N ASP A 231 0.50 13.59 7.90
CA ASP A 231 -0.33 14.78 7.65
C ASP A 231 0.47 16.07 7.48
N ASP A 232 1.60 16.19 8.18
CA ASP A 232 2.54 17.29 8.01
C ASP A 232 3.46 17.09 6.79
N GLU A 233 4.54 17.86 6.71
CA GLU A 233 5.56 17.74 5.64
C GLU A 233 6.77 16.92 6.08
N SER A 234 6.73 16.32 7.27
CA SER A 234 7.86 15.57 7.82
C SER A 234 8.01 14.21 7.14
N ALA A 235 9.25 13.80 6.92
CA ALA A 235 9.58 12.50 6.40
C ALA A 235 10.84 11.96 7.09
N PRO A 236 10.95 10.63 7.27
CA PRO A 236 12.18 10.02 7.78
C PRO A 236 13.40 10.42 6.92
N SER A 237 14.51 10.76 7.57
CA SER A 237 15.77 11.08 6.89
C SER A 237 16.47 9.85 6.30
N LYS A 238 16.13 8.66 6.80
CA LYS A 238 16.59 7.35 6.32
C LYS A 238 15.40 6.40 6.22
N CYS A 239 15.46 5.45 5.29
CA CYS A 239 14.40 4.46 5.12
C CYS A 239 14.21 3.61 6.39
N PRO A 240 13.01 3.59 7.00
CA PRO A 240 12.75 2.77 8.18
C PRO A 240 12.90 1.26 7.93
N TYR A 241 12.78 0.81 6.67
CA TYR A 241 13.04 -0.59 6.30
C TYR A 241 14.44 -1.06 6.73
N THR A 242 15.47 -0.21 6.60
CA THR A 242 16.84 -0.54 7.05
C THR A 242 16.89 -0.80 8.56
N TYR A 243 16.20 0.05 9.33
CA TYR A 243 16.11 -0.12 10.78
C TYR A 243 15.40 -1.43 11.14
N MET A 244 14.27 -1.74 10.49
CA MET A 244 13.54 -2.98 10.70
C MET A 244 14.39 -4.21 10.37
N LYS A 245 15.04 -4.22 9.20
CA LYS A 245 15.94 -5.31 8.78
C LYS A 245 17.07 -5.54 9.78
N ASN A 246 17.66 -4.48 10.32
CA ASN A 246 18.71 -4.57 11.33
C ASN A 246 18.19 -5.10 12.67
N LYS A 247 17.00 -4.66 13.11
CA LYS A 247 16.33 -5.17 14.30
C LYS A 247 16.06 -6.68 14.20
N PHE A 248 15.58 -7.15 13.04
CA PHE A 248 15.35 -8.57 12.77
C PHE A 248 16.66 -9.38 12.70
N LYS A 249 17.71 -8.85 12.06
CA LYS A 249 19.04 -9.49 12.07
C LYS A 249 19.61 -9.64 13.48
N ALA A 250 19.39 -8.65 14.35
CA ALA A 250 19.87 -8.70 15.74
C ALA A 250 19.22 -9.83 16.56
N ILE A 251 18.02 -10.29 16.17
CA ILE A 251 17.34 -11.44 16.79
C ILE A 251 17.51 -12.75 15.99
N GLY A 252 18.46 -12.78 15.05
CA GLY A 252 18.86 -14.00 14.32
C GLY A 252 18.12 -14.27 13.01
N ILE A 253 17.23 -13.38 12.57
CA ILE A 253 16.53 -13.52 11.29
C ILE A 253 17.49 -13.20 10.14
N LYS A 254 17.59 -14.12 9.18
CA LYS A 254 18.38 -13.93 7.95
C LYS A 254 17.44 -13.50 6.83
N PHE A 255 17.89 -12.53 6.05
CA PHE A 255 17.22 -12.12 4.81
C PHE A 255 18.02 -12.67 3.65
N HIS A 256 17.34 -12.99 2.56
CA HIS A 256 18.01 -13.26 1.29
C HIS A 256 18.78 -12.02 0.83
N SER A 257 19.93 -12.27 0.22
CA SER A 257 20.77 -11.27 -0.44
C SER A 257 20.20 -10.93 -1.80
#